data_AF-A0A0P8ACD6-F1
#
_entry.id   AF-A0A0P8ACD6-F1
#
_cell.length_a   1.000
_cell.length_b   1.000
_cell.length_c   1.000
_cell.angle_alpha   90.00
_cell.angle_beta   90.00
_cell.angle_gamma   90.00
#
_symmetry.space_group_name_H-M   'P 1'
#
loop_
_entity.id
_entity.type
_entity.pdbx_description
1 polymer ?
#
loop_
_entity_poly.entity_id
_entity_poly.type
_entity_poly.pdbx_seq_one_letter_code
_entity_poly.pdbx_strand_id
1 'polypeptide(L)'
;MVDTIDHPLREAVQRRRTLTDLYDVTLLYENEGLTQDLLQTFLIYVASSPRPAHELLDPNLIDLGQPYAREFEGMTRTPVPLDTLLATRLKLIADVQSRLDDKARQFLLTLQDGEPDFAAIDRSQAAHLPAVQWKLLNLNKLKRDNPAKHAAQRDALVKLLG
;
A
#
# COMPACT_ATOMS: atom_id res chain seq x y z
N MET A 1 24.74 0.98 7.92
CA MET A 1 24.91 0.03 6.81
C MET A 1 23.72 -0.90 6.81
N VAL A 2 22.53 -0.36 6.53
CA VAL A 2 21.25 -1.08 6.40
C VAL A 2 20.44 -0.22 5.45
N ASP A 3 20.63 -0.32 4.13
CA ASP A 3 19.86 0.50 3.17
C ASP A 3 19.92 -0.05 1.74
N THR A 4 19.58 -1.32 1.50
CA THR A 4 19.46 -1.76 0.08
C THR A 4 18.41 -2.83 -0.23
N ILE A 5 17.62 -3.31 0.74
CA ILE A 5 16.62 -4.37 0.43
C ILE A 5 15.16 -3.91 0.65
N ASP A 6 14.93 -2.76 1.29
CA ASP A 6 13.59 -2.31 1.70
C ASP A 6 13.02 -1.16 0.84
N HIS A 7 13.67 -0.85 -0.29
CA HIS A 7 13.38 0.31 -1.14
C HIS A 7 12.23 0.10 -2.16
N PRO A 8 12.14 -1.02 -2.91
CA PRO A 8 11.19 -1.10 -4.03
C PRO A 8 9.73 -1.09 -3.58
N LEU A 9 9.38 -1.70 -2.43
CA LEU A 9 7.99 -1.68 -1.94
C LEU A 9 7.55 -0.31 -1.40
N ARG A 10 8.48 0.50 -0.88
CA ARG A 10 8.16 1.83 -0.34
C ARG A 10 7.92 2.83 -1.45
N GLU A 11 8.78 2.82 -2.47
CA GLU A 11 8.63 3.70 -3.63
C GLU A 11 7.41 3.32 -4.46
N ALA A 12 7.16 2.01 -4.61
CA ALA A 12 6.08 1.50 -5.43
C ALA A 12 4.68 1.95 -4.97
N VAL A 13 4.48 2.44 -3.75
CA VAL A 13 3.15 2.80 -3.24
C VAL A 13 2.97 4.31 -3.04
N GLN A 14 4.02 5.13 -3.15
CA GLN A 14 4.00 6.52 -2.67
C GLN A 14 3.51 7.57 -3.68
N ARG A 15 3.46 7.25 -4.96
CA ARG A 15 2.80 8.06 -6.00
C ARG A 15 2.09 7.11 -6.96
N ARG A 16 1.25 7.63 -7.87
CA ARG A 16 0.60 6.83 -8.93
C ARG A 16 1.56 5.71 -9.37
N ARG A 17 1.18 4.43 -9.25
CA ARG A 17 2.02 3.29 -9.65
C ARG A 17 2.69 3.66 -10.96
N THR A 18 3.99 3.95 -10.92
CA THR A 18 4.72 4.19 -12.15
C THR A 18 4.85 2.84 -12.85
N LEU A 19 5.08 2.86 -14.16
CA LEU A 19 5.27 1.61 -14.90
C LEU A 19 6.50 0.84 -14.40
N THR A 20 7.52 1.55 -13.90
CA THR A 20 8.68 0.99 -13.21
C THR A 20 8.27 0.24 -11.94
N ASP A 21 7.41 0.82 -11.11
CA ASP A 21 6.92 0.14 -9.89
C ASP A 21 6.18 -1.16 -10.20
N LEU A 22 5.36 -1.18 -11.26
CA LEU A 22 4.66 -2.40 -11.70
C LEU A 22 5.62 -3.43 -12.29
N TYR A 23 6.69 -2.98 -12.94
CA TYR A 23 7.74 -3.86 -13.43
C TYR A 23 8.51 -4.50 -12.27
N ASP A 24 8.88 -3.73 -11.24
CA ASP A 24 9.54 -4.26 -10.04
C ASP A 24 8.66 -5.28 -9.31
N VAL A 25 7.34 -5.03 -9.23
CA VAL A 25 6.41 -6.02 -8.67
C VAL A 25 6.28 -7.25 -9.57
N THR A 26 6.38 -7.09 -10.89
CA THR A 26 6.37 -8.24 -11.82
C THR A 26 7.59 -9.13 -11.52
N LEU A 27 8.78 -8.53 -11.41
CA LEU A 27 9.99 -9.24 -11.02
C LEU A 27 9.89 -9.85 -9.62
N LEU A 28 9.27 -9.15 -8.66
CA LEU A 28 9.01 -9.71 -7.33
C LEU A 28 8.21 -11.01 -7.44
N TYR A 29 7.13 -11.02 -8.23
CA TYR A 29 6.29 -12.21 -8.42
C TYR A 29 6.99 -13.37 -9.15
N GLU A 30 7.87 -13.06 -10.10
CA GLU A 30 8.64 -14.08 -10.82
C GLU A 30 9.68 -14.78 -9.94
N ASN A 31 10.15 -14.12 -8.88
CA ASN A 31 11.24 -14.61 -8.05
C ASN A 31 10.81 -15.10 -6.65
N GLU A 32 10.01 -14.30 -5.93
CA GLU A 32 9.70 -14.55 -4.51
C GLU A 32 8.19 -14.59 -4.24
N GLY A 33 7.42 -13.76 -4.94
CA GLY A 33 6.01 -13.52 -4.63
C GLY A 33 5.81 -12.58 -3.44
N LEU A 34 4.54 -12.34 -3.10
CA LEU A 34 4.20 -11.54 -1.92
C LEU A 34 4.36 -12.42 -0.67
N THR A 35 5.41 -12.22 0.11
CA THR A 35 5.61 -12.96 1.38
C THR A 35 4.84 -12.34 2.55
N GLN A 36 4.85 -12.97 3.73
CA GLN A 36 4.25 -12.39 4.94
C GLN A 36 5.00 -11.14 5.42
N ASP A 37 6.32 -11.16 5.37
CA ASP A 37 7.13 -10.01 5.78
C ASP A 37 6.89 -8.80 4.86
N LEU A 38 6.79 -9.02 3.55
CA LEU A 38 6.46 -7.93 2.60
C LEU A 38 5.04 -7.39 2.82
N LEU A 39 4.08 -8.24 3.16
CA LEU A 39 2.73 -7.80 3.54
C LEU A 39 2.75 -6.94 4.80
N GLN A 40 3.47 -7.35 5.85
CA GLN A 40 3.61 -6.58 7.09
C GLN A 40 4.33 -5.24 6.84
N THR A 41 5.37 -5.23 6.00
CA THR A 41 6.03 -3.99 5.56
C THR A 41 5.07 -3.07 4.78
N PHE A 42 4.23 -3.63 3.92
CA PHE A 42 3.19 -2.86 3.23
C PHE A 42 2.18 -2.25 4.20
N LEU A 43 1.78 -2.95 5.26
CA LEU A 43 0.90 -2.40 6.31
C LEU A 43 1.56 -1.24 7.09
N ILE A 44 2.86 -1.31 7.36
CA ILE A 44 3.62 -0.17 7.91
C ILE A 44 3.61 1.01 6.93
N TYR A 45 3.78 0.74 5.63
CA TYR A 45 3.68 1.78 4.62
C TYR A 45 2.29 2.44 4.62
N VAL A 46 1.20 1.67 4.74
CA VAL A 46 -0.17 2.20 4.88
C VAL A 46 -0.27 3.12 6.10
N ALA A 47 0.31 2.72 7.22
CA ALA A 47 0.37 3.53 8.45
C ALA A 47 1.29 4.77 8.34
N SER A 48 2.14 4.86 7.31
CA SER A 48 3.04 5.98 7.06
C SER A 48 2.55 6.93 5.96
N SER A 49 1.55 6.51 5.19
CA SER A 49 1.09 7.22 4.00
C SER A 49 0.07 8.32 4.33
N PRO A 50 0.12 9.50 3.69
CA PRO A 50 -0.91 10.52 3.85
C PRO A 50 -2.28 10.08 3.29
N ARG A 51 -2.32 9.06 2.42
CA ARG A 51 -3.56 8.58 1.79
C ARG A 51 -4.41 7.74 2.75
N PRO A 52 -5.75 7.79 2.69
CA PRO A 52 -6.61 6.92 3.48
C PRO A 52 -6.33 5.43 3.18
N ALA A 53 -6.43 4.57 4.20
CA ALA A 53 -6.06 3.16 4.07
C ALA A 53 -6.87 2.44 2.99
N HIS A 54 -8.19 2.65 2.92
CA HIS A 54 -9.03 2.02 1.90
C HIS A 54 -8.62 2.39 0.47
N GLU A 55 -8.13 3.61 0.22
CA GLU A 55 -7.68 4.00 -1.12
C GLU A 55 -6.30 3.41 -1.52
N LEU A 56 -5.53 2.93 -0.55
CA LEU A 56 -4.27 2.22 -0.79
C LEU A 56 -4.51 0.72 -1.01
N LEU A 57 -5.51 0.18 -0.32
CA LEU A 57 -5.91 -1.22 -0.40
C LEU A 57 -6.80 -1.50 -1.62
N ASP A 58 -7.60 -0.53 -2.06
CA ASP A 58 -8.44 -0.57 -3.26
C ASP A 58 -8.28 0.74 -4.06
N PRO A 59 -7.16 0.86 -4.82
CA PRO A 59 -6.87 2.09 -5.56
C PRO A 59 -7.70 2.19 -6.85
N ASN A 60 -8.08 3.41 -7.21
CA ASN A 60 -8.64 3.68 -8.53
C ASN A 60 -7.62 3.35 -9.64
N LEU A 61 -8.01 2.53 -10.61
CA LEU A 61 -7.16 2.09 -11.70
C LEU A 61 -7.12 3.15 -12.80
N ILE A 62 -5.96 3.77 -12.97
CA ILE A 62 -5.71 4.69 -14.09
C ILE A 62 -5.26 3.92 -15.33
N ASP A 63 -5.62 4.45 -16.51
CA ASP A 63 -5.08 4.00 -17.79
C ASP A 63 -3.59 4.33 -17.89
N LEU A 64 -2.81 3.36 -18.34
CA LEU A 64 -1.36 3.42 -18.45
C LEU A 64 -0.86 3.31 -19.90
N GLY A 65 -1.76 3.26 -20.90
CA GLY A 65 -1.37 3.11 -22.31
C GLY A 65 -0.46 4.23 -22.82
N GLN A 66 -0.86 5.48 -22.63
CA GLN A 66 -0.07 6.65 -23.02
C GLN A 66 1.26 6.76 -22.25
N PRO A 67 1.29 6.66 -20.91
CA PRO A 67 2.54 6.58 -20.16
C PRO A 67 3.46 5.46 -20.63
N TYR A 68 2.91 4.29 -20.98
CA TYR A 68 3.70 3.14 -21.41
C TYR A 68 4.47 3.40 -22.70
N ALA A 69 3.77 3.88 -23.73
CA ALA A 69 4.38 4.19 -25.02
C ALA A 69 5.42 5.33 -24.93
N ARG A 70 5.23 6.28 -24.00
CA ARG A 70 6.09 7.46 -23.93
C ARG A 70 7.28 7.32 -23.01
N GLU A 71 7.09 6.61 -21.90
CA GLU A 71 8.01 6.68 -20.76
C GLU A 71 8.63 5.33 -20.43
N PHE A 72 8.04 4.20 -20.82
CA PHE A 72 8.50 2.87 -20.40
C PHE A 72 9.00 2.00 -21.56
N GLU A 73 8.42 2.13 -22.75
CA GLU A 73 8.87 1.39 -23.93
C GLU A 73 10.36 1.66 -24.22
N GLY A 74 11.16 0.60 -24.22
CA GLY A 74 12.62 0.68 -24.42
C GLY A 74 13.45 0.98 -23.16
N MET A 75 12.84 1.13 -21.98
CA MET A 75 13.59 1.29 -20.71
C MET A 75 14.18 -0.02 -20.18
N THR A 76 13.53 -1.15 -20.45
CA THR A 76 13.94 -2.46 -19.92
C THR A 76 14.77 -3.23 -20.93
N ARG A 77 15.74 -4.04 -20.46
CA ARG A 77 16.54 -4.93 -21.32
C ARG A 77 15.70 -6.00 -22.01
N THR A 78 14.68 -6.48 -21.30
CA THR A 78 13.67 -7.40 -21.82
C THR A 78 12.34 -6.66 -21.84
N PRO A 79 11.69 -6.50 -23.02
CA PRO A 79 10.39 -5.84 -23.10
C PRO A 79 9.35 -6.56 -22.24
N VAL A 80 8.60 -5.80 -21.44
CA VAL A 80 7.45 -6.31 -20.69
C VAL A 80 6.18 -5.68 -21.24
N PRO A 81 5.25 -6.47 -21.81
CA PRO A 81 4.00 -5.95 -22.34
C PRO A 81 3.20 -5.17 -21.30
N LEU A 82 2.49 -4.12 -21.75
CA LEU A 82 1.58 -3.37 -20.89
C LEU A 82 0.55 -4.27 -20.21
N ASP A 83 -0.01 -5.23 -20.93
CA ASP A 83 -1.00 -6.18 -20.39
C ASP A 83 -0.42 -6.99 -19.21
N THR A 84 0.87 -7.32 -19.24
CA THR A 84 1.54 -7.97 -18.11
C THR A 84 1.58 -7.06 -16.90
N LEU A 85 1.95 -5.79 -17.05
CA LEU A 85 1.98 -4.82 -15.95
C LEU A 85 0.59 -4.58 -15.36
N LEU A 86 -0.44 -4.51 -16.21
CA LEU A 86 -1.84 -4.36 -15.79
C LEU A 86 -2.33 -5.61 -15.03
N ALA A 87 -2.00 -6.80 -15.52
CA ALA A 87 -2.32 -8.06 -14.84
C ALA A 87 -1.60 -8.16 -13.48
N THR A 88 -0.31 -7.81 -13.43
CA THR A 88 0.47 -7.75 -12.18
C THR A 88 -0.17 -6.80 -11.17
N ARG A 89 -0.61 -5.62 -11.60
CA ARG A 89 -1.30 -4.65 -10.74
C ARG A 89 -2.57 -5.25 -10.11
N LEU A 90 -3.39 -5.90 -10.93
CA LEU A 90 -4.63 -6.54 -10.46
C LEU A 90 -4.35 -7.70 -9.50
N LYS A 91 -3.36 -8.54 -9.84
CA LYS A 91 -2.91 -9.65 -9.00
C LYS A 91 -2.44 -9.14 -7.63
N LEU A 92 -1.62 -8.10 -7.59
CA LEU A 92 -1.14 -7.52 -6.33
C LEU A 92 -2.28 -7.04 -5.44
N ILE A 93 -3.27 -6.33 -6.01
CA ILE A 93 -4.42 -5.85 -5.26
C ILE A 93 -5.20 -7.04 -4.67
N ALA A 94 -5.50 -8.05 -5.48
CA ALA A 94 -6.21 -9.25 -5.04
C ALA A 94 -5.43 -10.04 -3.97
N ASP A 95 -4.13 -10.23 -4.15
CA ASP A 95 -3.27 -10.96 -3.21
C ASP A 95 -3.14 -10.22 -1.86
N VAL A 96 -3.01 -8.89 -1.89
CA VAL A 96 -3.00 -8.08 -0.65
C VAL A 96 -4.35 -8.21 0.06
N GLN A 97 -5.46 -7.98 -0.64
CA GLN A 97 -6.80 -7.99 -0.05
C GLN A 97 -7.16 -9.37 0.52
N SER A 98 -6.85 -10.46 -0.21
CA SER A 98 -7.14 -11.83 0.25
C SER A 98 -6.34 -12.26 1.49
N ARG A 99 -5.26 -11.54 1.81
CA ARG A 99 -4.39 -11.82 2.97
C ARG A 99 -4.60 -10.85 4.13
N LEU A 100 -5.62 -9.98 4.07
CA LEU A 100 -6.04 -9.16 5.20
C LEU A 100 -6.82 -9.99 6.21
N ASP A 101 -6.09 -10.82 6.97
CA ASP A 101 -6.62 -11.63 8.05
C ASP A 101 -7.15 -10.78 9.24
N ASP A 102 -7.68 -11.44 10.27
CA ASP A 102 -8.26 -10.77 11.43
C ASP A 102 -7.28 -9.83 12.14
N LYS A 103 -5.98 -10.18 12.15
CA LYS A 103 -4.94 -9.34 12.76
C LYS A 103 -4.66 -8.10 11.91
N ALA A 104 -4.55 -8.25 10.60
CA ALA A 104 -4.40 -7.13 9.67
C ALA A 104 -5.64 -6.21 9.71
N ARG A 105 -6.85 -6.78 9.76
CA ARG A 105 -8.10 -6.03 9.98
C ARG A 105 -8.06 -5.23 11.27
N GLN A 106 -7.69 -5.85 12.40
CA GLN A 106 -7.56 -5.19 13.69
C GLN A 106 -6.58 -4.01 13.61
N PHE A 107 -5.40 -4.23 13.03
CA PHE A 107 -4.40 -3.16 12.84
C PHE A 107 -4.96 -2.01 12.00
N LEU A 108 -5.60 -2.28 10.86
CA LEU A 108 -6.12 -1.25 9.96
C LEU A 108 -7.26 -0.44 10.59
N LEU A 109 -8.17 -1.10 11.32
CA LEU A 109 -9.29 -0.44 12.00
C LEU A 109 -8.81 0.42 13.18
N THR A 110 -7.91 -0.11 14.00
CA THR A 110 -7.31 0.62 15.13
C THR A 110 -6.44 1.79 14.65
N LEU A 111 -5.73 1.63 13.53
CA LEU A 111 -5.04 2.72 12.84
C LEU A 111 -6.03 3.83 12.44
N GLN A 112 -7.14 3.49 11.77
CA GLN A 112 -8.17 4.47 11.40
C GLN A 112 -8.76 5.18 12.62
N ASP A 113 -8.85 4.51 13.77
CA ASP A 113 -9.37 5.07 15.01
C ASP A 113 -8.38 6.00 15.73
N GLY A 114 -7.10 5.96 15.34
CA GLY A 114 -6.01 6.77 15.89
C GLY A 114 -5.14 6.05 16.92
N GLU A 115 -5.36 4.75 17.16
CA GLU A 115 -4.74 3.94 18.21
C GLU A 115 -4.24 2.58 17.65
N PRO A 116 -3.36 2.58 16.63
CA PRO A 116 -2.98 1.36 15.91
C PRO A 116 -2.34 0.29 16.80
N ASP A 117 -2.81 -0.94 16.69
CA ASP A 117 -2.17 -2.10 17.30
C ASP A 117 -1.07 -2.68 16.41
N PHE A 118 0.14 -2.12 16.52
CA PHE A 118 1.32 -2.61 15.78
C PHE A 118 1.76 -4.03 16.19
N ALA A 119 1.34 -4.54 17.35
CA ALA A 119 1.65 -5.90 17.74
C ALA A 119 0.83 -6.92 16.91
N ALA A 120 -0.37 -6.55 16.46
CA ALA A 120 -1.18 -7.40 15.58
C ALA A 120 -0.45 -7.75 14.27
N ILE A 121 0.46 -6.91 13.79
CA ILE A 121 1.26 -7.16 12.58
C ILE A 121 2.73 -7.50 12.88
N ASP A 122 3.06 -7.87 14.12
CA ASP A 122 4.43 -8.21 14.55
C ASP A 122 5.47 -7.11 14.25
N ARG A 123 5.07 -5.83 14.35
CA ARG A 123 5.91 -4.67 14.01
C ARG A 123 5.80 -3.55 15.05
N SER A 124 5.82 -3.87 16.33
CA SER A 124 5.66 -2.90 17.44
C SER A 124 6.59 -1.67 17.35
N GLN A 125 7.82 -1.84 16.84
CA GLN A 125 8.78 -0.74 16.69
C GLN A 125 8.36 0.31 15.65
N ALA A 126 7.46 -0.05 14.71
CA ALA A 126 7.00 0.87 13.68
C ALA A 126 6.16 2.04 14.24
N ALA A 127 5.62 1.91 15.45
CA ALA A 127 4.90 2.98 16.14
C ALA A 127 5.74 4.26 16.33
N HIS A 128 7.08 4.12 16.38
CA HIS A 128 8.01 5.22 16.59
C HIS A 128 8.46 5.90 15.29
N LEU A 129 8.03 5.42 14.12
CA LEU A 129 8.42 6.01 12.86
C LEU A 129 7.82 7.43 12.73
N PRO A 130 8.60 8.45 12.34
CA PRO A 130 8.09 9.82 12.20
C PRO A 130 6.90 9.94 11.25
N ALA A 131 6.90 9.17 10.16
CA ALA A 131 5.81 9.15 9.20
C ALA A 131 4.51 8.56 9.79
N VAL A 132 4.63 7.52 10.63
CA VAL A 132 3.50 6.96 11.38
C VAL A 132 2.94 7.99 12.36
N GLN A 133 3.80 8.64 13.14
CA GLN A 133 3.37 9.69 14.07
C GLN A 133 2.65 10.83 13.34
N TRP A 134 3.14 11.20 12.16
CA TRP A 134 2.50 12.21 11.32
C TRP A 134 1.13 11.76 10.79
N LYS A 135 1.00 10.50 10.37
CA LYS A 135 -0.29 9.91 9.98
C LYS A 135 -1.30 9.98 11.11
N LEU A 136 -0.92 9.58 12.32
CA LEU A 136 -1.80 9.60 13.50
C LEU A 136 -2.23 11.02 13.87
N LEU A 137 -1.32 11.99 13.81
CA LEU A 137 -1.66 13.40 14.00
C LEU A 137 -2.75 13.85 13.01
N ASN A 138 -2.60 13.49 11.74
CA ASN A 138 -3.56 13.86 10.70
C ASN A 138 -4.91 13.13 10.84
N LEU A 139 -4.92 11.86 11.22
CA LEU A 139 -6.16 11.11 11.47
C LEU A 139 -6.91 11.69 12.67
N ASN A 140 -6.22 11.97 13.78
CA ASN A 140 -6.82 12.58 14.96
C ASN A 140 -7.35 13.99 14.67
N LYS A 141 -6.60 14.78 13.89
CA LYS A 141 -7.08 16.07 13.40
C LYS A 141 -8.33 15.92 12.52
N LEU A 142 -8.34 14.97 11.59
CA LEU A 142 -9.50 14.71 10.73
C LEU A 142 -10.73 14.29 11.54
N LYS A 143 -10.56 13.39 12.52
CA LYS A 143 -11.62 12.92 13.42
C LYS A 143 -12.26 14.07 14.20
N ARG A 144 -11.46 15.04 14.65
CA ARG A 144 -11.94 16.23 15.38
C ARG A 144 -12.55 17.29 14.45
N ASP A 145 -11.85 17.65 13.38
CA ASP A 145 -12.19 18.81 12.56
C ASP A 145 -13.25 18.46 11.48
N ASN A 146 -13.34 17.20 11.07
CA ASN A 146 -14.32 16.71 10.10
C ASN A 146 -14.74 15.25 10.38
N PRO A 147 -15.54 15.02 11.45
CA PRO A 147 -15.95 13.69 11.87
C PRO A 147 -16.76 12.94 10.80
N ALA A 148 -17.56 13.64 9.99
CA ALA A 148 -18.31 13.04 8.90
C ALA A 148 -17.39 12.42 7.83
N LYS A 149 -16.32 13.13 7.45
CA LYS A 149 -15.32 12.59 6.52
C LYS A 149 -14.55 11.43 7.15
N HIS A 150 -14.16 11.53 8.42
CA HIS A 150 -13.50 10.42 9.13
C HIS A 150 -14.37 9.15 9.14
N ALA A 151 -15.66 9.29 9.48
CA ALA A 151 -16.64 8.20 9.48
C ALA A 151 -16.79 7.58 8.08
N ALA A 152 -16.95 8.39 7.03
CA ALA A 152 -17.03 7.88 5.66
C ALA A 152 -15.78 7.07 5.23
N GLN A 153 -14.59 7.51 5.65
CA GLN A 153 -13.35 6.77 5.38
C GLN A 153 -13.26 5.46 6.16
N ARG A 154 -13.80 5.44 7.39
CA ARG A 154 -13.90 4.22 8.21
C ARG A 154 -14.91 3.24 7.60
N ASP A 155 -16.08 3.70 7.19
CA ASP A 155 -17.11 2.87 6.56
C ASP A 155 -16.61 2.23 5.26
N ALA A 156 -15.88 3.01 4.44
CA ALA A 156 -15.24 2.49 3.23
C ALA A 156 -14.21 1.40 3.55
N LEU A 157 -13.42 1.58 4.62
CA LEU A 157 -12.46 0.57 5.07
C LEU A 157 -13.16 -0.68 5.60
N VAL A 158 -14.20 -0.55 6.43
CA VAL A 158 -15.00 -1.68 6.92
C VAL A 158 -15.60 -2.47 5.76
N LYS A 159 -16.22 -1.76 4.80
CA LYS A 159 -16.80 -2.39 3.60
C LYS A 159 -15.77 -3.16 2.77
N LEU A 160 -14.55 -2.60 2.61
CA LEU A 160 -13.46 -3.25 1.89
C LEU A 160 -12.98 -4.51 2.60
N LEU A 161 -12.87 -4.44 3.93
CA LEU A 161 -12.43 -5.57 4.72
C LEU A 161 -13.48 -6.70 4.66
N GLY A 162 -14.76 -6.37 4.62
CA GLY A 162 -15.92 -7.28 4.64
C GLY A 162 -16.38 -7.53 6.07
#